data_AF-A0A6F8YZW0-F1
#
_entry.id   AF-A0A6F8YZW0-F1
#
_cell.length_a   1.000
_cell.length_b   1.000
_cell.length_c   1.000
_cell.angle_alpha   90.00
_cell.angle_beta   90.00
_cell.angle_gamma   90.00
#
_symmetry.space_group_name_H-M   'P 1'
#
loop_
_entity.id
_entity.type
_entity.pdbx_description
1 polymer ?
#
loop_
_entity_poly.entity_id
_entity_poly.type
_entity_poly.pdbx_seq_one_letter_code
_entity_poly.pdbx_strand_id
1 'polypeptide(L)'
;MEASTGVRMTARVVPAAGWVRVNAAVVGVPAGENCRLIVVGSGGEREIASGWIVSPAGETGGTTLDGSAAVAIDKVVAVEVQNTAGKTFVSLKL
;
A
#
# COMPACT_ATOMS: atom_id res chain seq x y z
N MET A 1 -11.02 14.74 -8.05
CA MET A 1 -10.35 14.04 -9.16
C MET A 1 -8.94 13.75 -8.69
N GLU A 2 -8.61 12.49 -8.39
CA GLU A 2 -7.24 12.12 -8.00
C GLU A 2 -6.40 12.04 -9.27
N ALA A 3 -5.33 12.82 -9.34
CA ALA A 3 -4.39 12.75 -10.45
C ALA A 3 -3.78 11.35 -10.45
N SER A 4 -4.06 10.56 -11.49
CA SER A 4 -3.44 9.25 -11.66
C SER A 4 -1.93 9.47 -11.87
N THR A 5 -1.14 9.14 -10.86
CA THR A 5 0.33 9.29 -10.85
C THR A 5 1.04 8.39 -11.87
N GLY A 6 0.30 7.57 -12.61
CA GLY A 6 0.84 6.50 -13.45
C GLY A 6 1.20 5.23 -12.66
N VAL A 7 1.27 5.32 -11.33
CA VAL A 7 1.53 4.19 -10.44
C VAL A 7 0.32 3.25 -10.41
N ARG A 8 0.60 1.95 -10.47
CA ARG A 8 -0.43 0.90 -10.40
C ARG A 8 -0.16 -0.01 -9.23
N MET A 9 -1.25 -0.50 -8.63
CA MET A 9 -1.20 -1.47 -7.56
C MET A 9 -2.29 -2.52 -7.74
N THR A 10 -1.95 -3.78 -7.51
CA THR A 10 -2.90 -4.83 -7.15
C THR A 10 -2.66 -5.20 -5.69
N ALA A 11 -3.74 -5.47 -4.96
CA ALA A 11 -3.65 -5.88 -3.56
C ALA A 11 -4.64 -7.00 -3.27
N ARG A 12 -4.19 -7.97 -2.48
CA ARG A 12 -5.02 -8.99 -1.85
C ARG A 12 -4.94 -8.78 -0.34
N VAL A 13 -6.10 -8.53 0.28
CA VAL A 13 -6.24 -8.44 1.73
C VAL A 13 -6.93 -9.70 2.23
N VAL A 14 -6.30 -10.37 3.19
CA VAL A 14 -6.79 -11.64 3.75
C VAL A 14 -7.01 -11.48 5.25
N PRO A 15 -8.17 -11.88 5.78
CA PRO A 15 -8.41 -11.83 7.22
C PRO A 15 -7.48 -12.75 7.98
N ALA A 16 -7.05 -12.32 9.17
CA ALA A 16 -6.32 -13.12 10.14
C ALA A 16 -6.69 -12.67 11.56
N ALA A 17 -7.40 -13.50 12.34
CA ALA A 17 -7.71 -13.30 13.77
C ALA A 17 -7.73 -11.84 14.31
N GLY A 18 -8.62 -10.98 13.79
CA GLY A 18 -8.78 -9.58 14.24
C GLY A 18 -7.89 -8.55 13.56
N TRP A 19 -7.07 -8.97 12.60
CA TRP A 19 -6.17 -8.16 11.79
C TRP A 19 -6.17 -8.67 10.33
N VAL A 20 -5.35 -8.06 9.45
CA VAL A 20 -5.26 -8.48 8.04
C VAL A 20 -3.83 -8.72 7.58
N ARG A 21 -3.65 -9.72 6.72
CA ARG A 21 -2.48 -9.88 5.85
C ARG A 21 -2.72 -9.15 4.55
N VAL A 22 -1.69 -8.50 4.02
CA VAL A 22 -1.73 -7.84 2.72
C VAL A 22 -0.61 -8.36 1.85
N ASN A 23 -0.95 -8.78 0.64
CA ASN A 23 0.01 -9.01 -0.44
C ASN A 23 -0.29 -7.99 -1.54
N ALA A 24 0.68 -7.16 -1.89
CA ALA A 24 0.51 -6.10 -2.89
C ALA A 24 1.62 -6.16 -3.93
N ALA A 25 1.27 -5.91 -5.20
CA ALA A 25 2.24 -5.68 -6.26
C ALA A 25 2.10 -4.24 -6.74
N VAL A 26 3.19 -3.47 -6.66
CA VAL A 26 3.21 -2.03 -6.94
C VAL A 26 4.22 -1.76 -8.06
N VAL A 27 3.85 -0.96 -9.06
CA VAL A 27 4.73 -0.61 -10.20
C VAL A 27 4.61 0.86 -10.57
N GLY A 28 5.71 1.46 -11.05
CA GLY A 28 5.77 2.84 -11.53
C GLY A 28 6.12 3.89 -10.48
N VAL A 29 6.42 3.49 -9.24
CA VAL A 29 6.95 4.44 -8.24
C VAL A 29 8.42 4.73 -8.59
N PRO A 30 8.87 6.00 -8.57
CA PRO A 30 10.26 6.34 -8.88
C PRO A 30 11.26 5.63 -7.96
N ALA A 31 12.38 5.17 -8.53
CA ALA A 31 13.46 4.57 -7.77
C ALA A 31 14.03 5.53 -6.71
N GLY A 32 14.42 4.99 -5.56
CA GLY A 32 14.92 5.76 -4.41
C GLY A 32 13.82 6.29 -3.48
N GLU A 33 12.55 6.26 -3.88
CA GLU A 33 11.44 6.62 -2.98
C GLU A 33 11.37 5.67 -1.79
N ASN A 34 11.36 6.23 -0.58
CA ASN A 34 11.13 5.48 0.65
C ASN A 34 9.63 5.40 0.91
N CYS A 35 9.04 4.26 0.57
CA CYS A 35 7.60 4.02 0.55
C CYS A 35 7.10 3.15 1.69
N ARG A 36 5.81 3.31 1.97
CA ARG A 36 5.03 2.55 2.95
C ARG A 36 3.77 2.04 2.28
N LEU A 37 3.43 0.79 2.57
CA LEU A 37 2.13 0.20 2.28
C LEU A 37 1.26 0.45 3.52
N ILE A 38 0.14 1.14 3.34
CA ILE A 38 -0.73 1.57 4.42
C ILE A 38 -2.10 0.94 4.24
N VAL A 39 -2.64 0.34 5.30
CA VAL A 39 -4.02 -0.10 5.37
C VAL A 39 -4.83 1.00 6.06
N VAL A 40 -5.89 1.45 5.40
CA VAL A 40 -6.79 2.47 5.93
C VAL A 40 -8.06 1.80 6.41
N GLY A 41 -8.40 2.04 7.67
CA GLY A 41 -9.64 1.57 8.26
C GLY A 41 -10.74 2.63 8.25
N SER A 42 -11.99 2.18 8.36
CA SER A 42 -13.19 3.00 8.30
C SER A 42 -13.31 4.01 9.45
N GLY A 43 -12.62 3.78 10.58
CA GLY A 43 -12.56 4.71 11.72
C GLY A 43 -11.51 5.82 11.56
N GLY A 44 -10.79 5.84 10.42
CA GLY A 44 -9.70 6.77 10.15
C GLY A 44 -8.33 6.26 10.59
N GLU A 45 -8.24 5.04 11.14
CA GLU A 45 -6.97 4.39 11.44
C GLU A 45 -6.14 4.18 10.16
N ARG A 46 -4.83 4.43 10.26
CA ARG A 46 -3.87 4.25 9.16
C ARG A 46 -2.70 3.43 9.69
N GLU A 47 -2.68 2.15 9.34
CA GLU A 47 -1.68 1.19 9.83
C GLU A 47 -0.64 0.90 8.74
N ILE A 48 0.64 1.00 9.09
CA ILE A 48 1.73 0.68 8.15
C ILE A 48 1.90 -0.83 8.09
N ALA A 49 1.55 -1.44 6.95
CA ALA A 49 1.65 -2.87 6.74
C ALA A 49 3.05 -3.33 6.32
N SER A 50 3.79 -2.49 5.59
CA SER A 50 5.16 -2.76 5.12
C SER A 50 5.85 -1.46 4.69
N GLY A 51 7.17 -1.47 4.60
CA GLY A 51 7.97 -0.34 4.11
C GLY A 51 9.14 -0.80 3.25
N TRP A 52 9.48 -0.04 2.22
CA TRP A 52 10.56 -0.39 1.29
C TRP A 52 11.15 0.86 0.62
N ILE A 53 12.38 0.72 0.10
CA ILE A 53 12.96 1.68 -0.84
C ILE A 53 12.81 1.10 -2.23
N VAL A 54 12.25 1.88 -3.16
CA VAL A 54 12.04 1.42 -4.53
C VAL A 54 13.38 1.26 -5.24
N SER A 55 13.63 0.08 -5.81
CA SER A 55 14.82 -0.15 -6.64
C SER A 55 14.57 0.27 -8.10
N PRO A 56 15.61 0.48 -8.92
CA PRO A 56 15.45 0.74 -10.36
C PRO A 56 14.64 -0.35 -11.09
N ALA A 57 14.82 -1.62 -10.69
CA ALA A 57 14.01 -2.72 -11.21
C ALA A 57 12.55 -2.64 -10.72
N GLY A 58 12.34 -2.20 -9.48
CA GLY A 58 11.01 -2.02 -8.90
C GLY A 58 10.19 -0.90 -9.54
N GLU A 59 10.84 0.14 -10.06
CA GLU A 59 10.17 1.22 -10.79
C GLU A 59 9.48 0.70 -12.07
N THR A 60 10.17 -0.16 -12.83
CA THR A 60 9.70 -0.64 -14.15
C THR A 60 9.01 -2.01 -14.09
N GLY A 61 9.57 -2.96 -13.35
CA GLY A 61 9.08 -4.33 -13.20
C GLY A 61 8.15 -4.54 -12.00
N GLY A 62 8.09 -3.56 -11.11
CA GLY A 62 7.28 -3.62 -9.90
C GLY A 62 7.97 -4.27 -8.70
N THR A 63 7.37 -4.11 -7.53
CA THR A 63 7.80 -4.71 -6.27
C THR A 63 6.61 -5.43 -5.64
N THR A 64 6.80 -6.70 -5.27
CA THR A 64 5.84 -7.44 -4.45
C THR A 64 6.16 -7.23 -2.99
N LEU A 65 5.13 -6.93 -2.21
CA LEU A 65 5.20 -6.61 -0.80
C LEU A 65 4.26 -7.51 -0.03
N ASP A 66 4.78 -8.09 1.04
CA ASP A 66 4.00 -8.78 2.05
C ASP A 66 3.98 -7.93 3.33
N GLY A 67 2.82 -7.85 3.96
CA GLY A 67 2.60 -7.01 5.12
C GLY A 67 1.45 -7.46 6.00
N SER A 68 1.26 -6.75 7.10
CA SER A 68 0.16 -7.00 8.04
C SER A 68 -0.25 -5.71 8.75
N ALA A 69 -1.54 -5.52 8.96
CA ALA A 69 -2.08 -4.37 9.68
C ALA A 69 -3.08 -4.80 10.73
N ALA A 70 -3.05 -4.14 11.89
CA ALA A 70 -3.96 -4.36 13.02
C ALA A 70 -5.35 -3.74 12.78
N VAL A 71 -5.95 -4.02 11.63
CA VAL A 71 -7.28 -3.58 11.22
C VAL A 71 -8.13 -4.81 10.90
N ALA A 72 -9.33 -4.91 11.45
CA ALA A 72 -10.24 -6.00 11.12
C ALA A 72 -10.69 -5.92 9.66
N ILE A 73 -10.86 -7.07 8.99
CA ILE A 73 -11.15 -7.11 7.54
C ILE A 73 -12.40 -6.32 7.14
N ASP A 74 -13.44 -6.33 7.99
CA ASP A 74 -14.70 -5.61 7.78
C ASP A 74 -14.58 -4.10 8.00
N LYS A 75 -13.43 -3.64 8.49
CA LYS A 75 -13.12 -2.23 8.70
C LYS A 75 -12.14 -1.69 7.67
N VAL A 76 -11.48 -2.52 6.86
CA VAL A 76 -10.56 -2.03 5.83
C VAL A 76 -11.35 -1.37 4.70
N VAL A 77 -11.00 -0.11 4.38
CA VAL A 77 -11.65 0.67 3.31
C VAL A 77 -10.71 1.00 2.16
N ALA A 78 -9.39 0.98 2.40
CA ALA A 78 -8.41 1.17 1.35
C ALA A 78 -7.04 0.56 1.69
N VAL A 79 -6.25 0.34 0.64
CA VAL A 79 -4.81 0.12 0.72
C VAL A 79 -4.12 1.25 -0.05
N GLU A 80 -3.10 1.86 0.53
CA GLU A 80 -2.39 3.00 -0.04
C GLU A 80 -0.90 2.75 -0.13
N VAL A 81 -0.27 3.37 -1.13
CA VAL A 81 1.19 3.55 -1.18
C VAL A 81 1.50 5.02 -0.98
N GLN A 82 2.31 5.31 0.04
CA GLN A 82 2.73 6.66 0.38
C GLN A 82 4.24 6.68 0.65
N ASN A 83 4.96 7.73 0.24
CA ASN A 83 6.33 7.91 0.74
C ASN A 83 6.36 8.48 2.16
N THR A 84 7.53 8.43 2.79
CA THR A 84 7.77 9.01 4.11
C THR A 84 7.61 10.53 4.17
N ALA A 85 7.60 11.22 3.02
CA ALA A 85 7.32 12.64 2.90
C ALA A 85 5.81 12.97 2.80
N GLY A 86 4.93 11.97 2.83
CA GLY A 86 3.48 12.14 2.83
C GLY A 86 2.82 12.17 1.45
N LYS A 87 3.58 12.01 0.35
CA LYS A 87 3.01 11.92 -0.99
C LYS A 87 2.37 10.55 -1.20
N THR A 88 1.07 10.54 -1.46
CA THR A 88 0.35 9.33 -1.87
C THR A 88 0.54 9.10 -3.36
N PHE A 89 0.99 7.90 -3.73
CA PHE A 89 1.17 7.49 -5.12
C PHE A 89 -0.07 6.81 -5.69
N VAL A 90 -0.68 5.90 -4.92
CA VAL A 90 -1.88 5.18 -5.32
C VAL A 90 -2.71 4.82 -4.08
N SER A 91 -4.03 4.90 -4.22
CA SER A 91 -5.00 4.47 -3.22
C SER A 91 -5.99 3.52 -3.91
N LEU A 92 -6.11 2.30 -3.40
CA LEU A 92 -7.07 1.29 -3.86
C LEU A 92 -8.16 1.17 -2.81
N LYS A 93 -9.37 1.63 -3.14
CA LYS A 93 -10.55 1.45 -2.29
C LYS A 93 -11.06 0.02 -2.38
N LEU A 94 -11.53 -0.52 -1.25
CA LEU A 94 -12.08 -1.88 -1.11
C LEU A 94 -13.59 -1.87 -0.83
#